data_AF-A0A820J9M4-F1
#
_entry.id   AF-A0A820J9M4-F1
#
_cell.length_a   1.000
_cell.length_b   1.000
_cell.length_c   1.000
_cell.angle_alpha   90.00
_cell.angle_beta   90.00
_cell.angle_gamma   90.00
#
_symmetry.space_group_name_H-M   'P 1'
#
loop_
_entity.id
_entity.type
_entity.pdbx_description
1 polymer ?
#
loop_
_entity_poly.entity_id
_entity_poly.type
_entity_poly.pdbx_seq_one_letter_code
_entity_poly.pdbx_strand_id
1 'polypeptide(L)'
;LKVSTVDASLADAPSIQLGNQNITIQQGQSFPIPFEFSYDKSRARVDGNGVLVEARITDKNYRLIFLNDTRTQAVDNVTVDVIQV
;
A
#
# COMPACT_ATOMS: atom_id res chain seq x y z
N LEU A 1 1.39 1.11 -10.49
CA LEU A 1 0.86 1.06 -9.10
C LEU A 1 1.87 0.32 -8.23
N LYS A 2 2.29 0.90 -7.11
CA LYS A 2 3.03 0.20 -6.06
C LYS A 2 2.16 0.18 -4.82
N VAL A 3 1.88 -1.01 -4.32
CA VAL A 3 1.22 -1.23 -3.02
C VAL A 3 2.28 -1.75 -2.06
N SER A 4 2.28 -1.28 -0.82
CA SER A 4 3.24 -1.65 0.20
C SER A 4 2.57 -1.81 1.54
N THR A 5 3.08 -2.76 2.31
CA THR A 5 2.66 -3.00 3.68
C THR A 5 3.77 -2.49 4.57
N VAL A 6 3.43 -1.58 5.46
CA VAL A 6 4.39 -0.95 6.36
C VAL A 6 3.94 -1.11 7.79
N ASP A 7 4.89 -1.31 8.70
CA ASP A 7 4.67 -1.11 10.12
C ASP A 7 5.00 0.34 10.47
N ALA A 8 3.96 1.09 10.83
CA ALA A 8 4.00 2.47 11.29
C ALA A 8 3.45 2.59 12.72
N SER A 9 3.62 1.54 13.54
CA SER A 9 3.24 1.54 14.96
C SER A 9 3.90 2.65 15.79
N LEU A 10 5.11 3.07 15.41
CA LEU A 10 5.87 4.12 16.07
C LEU A 10 5.92 5.35 15.16
N ALA A 11 5.17 6.41 15.51
CA ALA A 11 5.07 7.62 14.69
C ALA A 11 6.41 8.38 14.57
N ASP A 12 7.23 8.35 15.62
CA ASP A 12 8.52 9.08 15.68
C ASP A 12 9.69 8.27 15.10
N ALA A 13 9.44 7.05 14.63
CA ALA A 13 10.45 6.20 14.03
C ALA A 13 10.15 6.00 12.53
N PRO A 14 11.18 5.77 11.69
CA PRO A 14 10.96 5.34 10.33
C PRO A 14 10.05 4.10 10.27
N SER A 15 9.13 4.10 9.31
CA SER A 15 8.27 2.96 9.04
C SER A 15 9.11 1.78 8.50
N ILE A 16 8.69 0.56 8.84
CA ILE A 16 9.34 -0.66 8.35
C ILE A 16 8.53 -1.22 7.21
N GLN A 17 9.12 -1.36 6.03
CA GLN A 17 8.47 -2.06 4.92
C GLN A 17 8.48 -3.58 5.18
N LEU A 18 7.28 -4.15 5.35
CA LEU A 18 7.07 -5.58 5.57
C LEU A 18 6.91 -6.33 4.24
N GLY A 19 6.33 -5.69 3.24
CA GLY A 19 6.09 -6.26 1.91
C GLY A 19 5.78 -5.19 0.87
N ASN A 20 5.93 -5.52 -0.41
CA ASN A 20 5.46 -4.67 -1.50
C ASN A 20 5.07 -5.50 -2.72
N GLN A 21 4.20 -4.92 -3.54
CA GLN A 21 3.83 -5.42 -4.85
C GLN A 21 3.85 -4.26 -5.85
N ASN A 22 4.48 -4.49 -7.01
CA ASN A 22 4.41 -3.57 -8.14
C ASN A 22 3.45 -4.14 -9.18
N ILE A 23 2.46 -3.37 -9.56
CA ILE A 23 1.45 -3.70 -10.56
C ILE A 23 1.57 -2.71 -11.72
N THR A 24 1.86 -3.24 -12.91
CA THR A 24 1.80 -2.47 -14.15
C THR A 24 0.35 -2.32 -14.56
N ILE A 25 -0.17 -1.10 -14.54
CA ILE A 25 -1.53 -0.80 -15.01
C ILE A 25 -1.51 -0.81 -16.52
N GLN A 26 -2.29 -1.69 -17.15
CA GLN A 26 -2.37 -1.77 -18.60
C GLN A 26 -3.35 -0.73 -19.15
N GLN A 27 -3.15 -0.32 -20.41
CA GLN A 27 -4.07 0.60 -21.09
C GLN A 27 -5.46 -0.05 -21.18
N GLY A 28 -6.50 0.66 -20.73
CA GLY A 28 -7.88 0.17 -20.67
C GLY A 28 -8.26 -0.56 -19.37
N GLN A 29 -7.32 -0.79 -18.46
CA GLN A 29 -7.64 -1.30 -17.12
C GLN A 29 -8.35 -0.21 -16.31
N SER A 30 -9.49 -0.56 -15.73
CA SER A 30 -10.30 0.33 -14.89
C SER A 30 -10.12 0.01 -13.41
N PHE A 31 -10.39 0.99 -12.54
CA PHE A 31 -10.42 0.79 -11.09
C PHE A 31 -11.74 0.13 -10.67
N PRO A 32 -11.76 -0.64 -9.56
CA PRO A 32 -10.64 -0.92 -8.65
C PRO A 32 -9.62 -1.91 -9.22
N ILE A 33 -8.34 -1.75 -8.85
CA ILE A 33 -7.27 -2.68 -9.23
C ILE A 33 -7.07 -3.65 -8.06
N PRO A 34 -7.36 -4.96 -8.24
CA PRO A 34 -7.14 -5.94 -7.19
C PRO A 34 -5.64 -6.11 -6.93
N PHE A 35 -5.29 -6.30 -5.66
CA PHE A 35 -3.96 -6.62 -5.22
C PHE A 35 -4.03 -7.62 -4.07
N GLU A 36 -2.97 -8.40 -3.90
CA GLU A 36 -2.83 -9.35 -2.80
C GLU A 36 -1.35 -9.41 -2.44
N PHE A 37 -1.06 -9.43 -1.15
CA PHE A 37 0.31 -9.59 -0.68
C PHE A 37 0.34 -10.44 0.58
N SER A 38 1.42 -11.21 0.72
CA SER A 38 1.80 -11.86 1.96
C SER A 38 2.94 -11.09 2.59
N TYR A 39 2.92 -10.95 3.92
CA TYR A 39 4.03 -10.34 4.65
C TYR A 39 4.38 -11.18 5.88
N ASP A 40 5.65 -11.12 6.27
CA ASP A 40 6.15 -11.82 7.45
C ASP A 40 5.77 -11.04 8.72
N LYS A 41 4.80 -11.58 9.47
CA LYS A 41 4.31 -10.99 10.73
C LYS A 41 5.40 -10.90 11.81
N SER A 42 6.45 -11.73 11.77
CA SER A 42 7.53 -11.68 12.76
C SER A 42 8.37 -10.41 12.69
N ARG A 43 8.28 -9.67 11.57
CA ARG A 43 9.03 -8.43 11.34
C ARG A 43 8.29 -7.17 11.81
N ALA A 44 7.03 -7.30 12.22
CA ALA A 44 6.28 -6.20 12.81
C ALA A 44 6.69 -5.99 14.29
N ARG A 45 6.83 -4.74 14.71
CA ARG A 45 7.20 -4.31 16.07
C ARG A 45 6.05 -4.50 17.05
N VAL A 46 4.81 -4.35 16.60
CA VAL A 46 3.59 -4.38 17.43
C VAL A 46 2.56 -5.31 16.78
N ASP A 47 1.59 -5.78 17.56
CA ASP A 47 0.59 -6.82 17.30
C ASP A 47 -0.40 -6.57 16.14
N GLY A 48 0.09 -6.20 14.96
CA GLY A 48 -0.71 -5.97 13.75
C GLY A 48 -1.43 -4.61 13.72
N ASN A 49 -1.64 -3.96 14.87
CA ASN A 49 -2.35 -2.67 14.95
C ASN A 49 -1.63 -1.50 14.28
N GLY A 50 -0.31 -1.60 14.10
CA GLY A 50 0.52 -0.63 13.39
C GLY A 50 0.74 -0.93 11.92
N VAL A 51 0.17 -2.03 11.39
CA VAL A 51 0.43 -2.46 10.01
C VAL A 51 -0.56 -1.79 9.06
N LEU A 52 -0.04 -1.02 8.12
CA LEU A 52 -0.80 -0.19 7.19
C LEU A 52 -0.51 -0.56 5.73
N VAL A 53 -1.46 -0.21 4.86
CA VAL A 53 -1.33 -0.28 3.41
C VAL A 53 -1.04 1.11 2.86
N GLU A 54 0.02 1.21 2.07
CA GLU A 54 0.38 2.39 1.28
C GLU A 54 0.25 2.04 -0.21
N ALA A 55 -0.38 2.92 -0.98
CA ALA A 55 -0.56 2.77 -2.41
C ALA A 55 -0.14 4.06 -3.13
N ARG A 56 0.72 3.91 -4.14
CA ARG A 56 1.13 5.02 -5.01
C ARG A 56 1.06 4.63 -6.48
N ILE A 57 0.68 5.58 -7.32
CA ILE A 57 0.68 5.41 -8.78
C ILE A 57 1.62 6.44 -9.37
N THR A 58 2.50 5.96 -10.24
CA THR A 58 3.41 6.80 -11.02
C THR A 58 3.17 6.59 -12.50
N ASP A 59 3.41 7.62 -13.30
CA ASP A 59 3.42 7.51 -14.76
C ASP A 59 4.69 6.79 -15.26
N LYS A 60 4.81 6.64 -16.59
CA LYS A 60 5.99 6.06 -17.25
C LYS A 60 7.29 6.84 -17.04
N ASN A 61 7.21 8.09 -16.61
CA ASN A 61 8.34 8.97 -16.31
C ASN A 61 8.61 9.06 -14.80
N TYR A 62 8.02 8.15 -14.00
CA TYR A 62 8.12 8.12 -12.53
C TYR A 62 7.52 9.35 -11.82
N ARG A 63 6.64 10.11 -12.48
CA ARG A 63 5.92 11.21 -11.84
C ARG A 63 4.78 10.67 -11.00
N LEU A 64 4.66 11.11 -9.75
CA LEU A 64 3.57 10.73 -8.86
C LEU A 64 2.24 11.28 -9.41
N ILE A 65 1.28 10.39 -9.64
CA ILE A 65 -0.09 10.74 -10.07
C ILE A 65 -1.06 10.60 -8.90
N PHE A 66 -0.85 9.60 -8.03
CA PHE A 66 -1.71 9.33 -6.90
C PHE A 66 -0.90 8.78 -5.72
N LEU A 67 -1.28 9.17 -4.52
CA LEU A 67 -0.81 8.63 -3.25
C LEU A 67 -2.02 8.56 -2.31
N ASN A 68 -2.16 7.46 -1.57
CA ASN A 68 -3.16 7.43 -0.50
C ASN A 68 -2.75 8.40 0.63
N ASP A 69 -3.67 9.24 1.04
CA ASP A 69 -3.50 10.20 2.15
C ASP A 69 -4.13 9.70 3.45
N THR A 70 -4.92 8.64 3.36
CA THR A 70 -5.69 8.08 4.46
C THR A 70 -5.02 6.83 5.00
N ARG A 71 -5.06 6.70 6.33
CA ARG A 71 -4.60 5.51 7.04
C ARG A 71 -5.49 4.32 6.72
N THR A 72 -4.97 3.36 5.96
CA THR A 72 -5.64 2.10 5.66
C THR A 72 -4.97 0.98 6.42
N GLN A 73 -5.65 0.38 7.39
CA GLN A 73 -5.11 -0.73 8.17
C GLN A 73 -5.06 -2.01 7.33
N ALA A 74 -3.95 -2.75 7.41
CA ALA A 74 -3.85 -4.06 6.79
C ALA A 74 -4.66 -5.07 7.61
N VAL A 75 -5.79 -5.51 7.07
CA VAL A 75 -6.55 -6.68 7.54
C VAL A 75 -6.43 -7.79 6.49
N ASP A 76 -6.84 -9.01 6.82
CA ASP A 76 -6.65 -10.18 5.95
C ASP A 76 -7.31 -10.04 4.55
N ASN A 77 -8.15 -9.01 4.30
CA ASN A 77 -8.62 -8.58 2.98
C ASN A 77 -8.80 -7.04 2.92
N VAL A 78 -7.95 -6.33 2.18
CA VAL A 78 -8.06 -4.87 1.96
C VAL A 78 -8.28 -4.56 0.49
N THR A 79 -9.36 -3.86 0.17
CA THR A 79 -9.59 -3.26 -1.16
C THR A 79 -9.29 -1.76 -1.08
N VAL A 80 -8.47 -1.25 -2.01
CA VAL A 80 -8.20 0.19 -2.12
C VAL A 80 -8.91 0.72 -3.35
N ASP A 81 -9.94 1.55 -3.10
CA ASP A 81 -10.65 2.27 -4.15
C ASP A 81 -9.94 3.59 -4.44
N VAL A 82 -9.51 3.77 -5.68
CA VAL A 82 -8.97 5.06 -6.14
C VAL A 82 -10.16 5.90 -6.60
N ILE A 83 -10.54 6.89 -5.80
CA ILE A 83 -11.53 7.90 -6.20
C ILE A 83 -10.79 8.96 -7.02
N GLN A 84 -11.00 8.96 -8.34
CA GLN A 84 -10.60 10.12 -9.16
C GLN A 84 -11.57 11.27 -8.87
N VAL A 85 -11.02 12.40 -8.43
CA VAL A 85 -11.73 13.69 -8.30
C VAL A 85 -11.55 14.48 -9.59
#